data_AF-A0A0C9SMR0-F1
#
_entry.id   AF-A0A0C9SMR0-F1
#
_cell.length_a   1.000
_cell.length_b   1.000
_cell.length_c   1.000
_cell.angle_alpha   90.00
_cell.angle_beta   90.00
_cell.angle_gamma   90.00
#
_symmetry.space_group_name_H-M   'P 1'
#
loop_
_entity.id
_entity.type
_entity.pdbx_description
1 polymer ?
#
loop_
_entity_poly.entity_id
_entity_poly.type
_entity_poly.pdbx_seq_one_letter_code
_entity_poly.pdbx_strand_id
1 'polypeptide(L)'
;MAEGDVESQQGFPLALASLGVLPHIISFLATGEGNLSSFRTEISTPDGWERFHSRYRATLPPTMAAQGLVLSTTVVFLTTSTPVPFVSYTDPKVYGALSFAFALSLAGLVFQFTFFAMSGRPAIRETGLTGSQAKMLTYLVCLRLPYIVFLFSLLFLTTGFLLSWPRTFTYLIAFVLFCGTGITFHGIFLRFNNWFAVIMSVFLVLMLFAYLLVVSLVPLDWS
;
A
#
# COMPACT_ATOMS: atom_id res chain seq x y z
N MET A 1 -33.28 -2.67 38.67
CA MET A 1 -32.55 -3.95 38.60
C MET A 1 -31.71 -3.89 37.34
N ALA A 2 -30.39 -3.89 37.54
CA ALA A 2 -29.35 -4.10 36.53
C ALA A 2 -29.48 -5.55 36.00
N GLU A 3 -28.77 -6.08 34.99
CA GLU A 3 -27.51 -5.80 34.33
C GLU A 3 -27.39 -6.90 33.25
N GLY A 4 -26.65 -6.68 32.16
CA GLY A 4 -26.37 -7.70 31.13
C GLY A 4 -26.78 -7.20 29.74
N ASP A 5 -25.92 -7.00 28.75
CA ASP A 5 -24.55 -7.46 28.55
C ASP A 5 -23.79 -6.39 27.75
N VAL A 6 -22.82 -5.73 28.38
CA VAL A 6 -21.88 -4.80 27.72
C VAL A 6 -20.50 -5.47 27.54
N GLU A 7 -20.44 -6.79 27.67
CA GLU A 7 -19.19 -7.53 27.85
C GLU A 7 -18.62 -8.14 26.55
N SER A 8 -18.90 -7.58 25.35
CA SER A 8 -18.32 -8.10 24.09
C SER A 8 -17.40 -7.14 23.33
N GLN A 9 -17.19 -5.89 23.81
CA GLN A 9 -16.31 -4.93 23.12
C GLN A 9 -14.92 -4.73 23.76
N GLN A 10 -14.61 -5.39 24.88
CA GLN A 10 -13.36 -5.16 25.64
C GLN A 10 -12.24 -6.19 25.42
N GLY A 11 -12.46 -7.26 24.66
CA GLY A 11 -11.46 -8.32 24.48
C GLY A 11 -10.22 -7.93 23.65
N PHE A 12 -10.39 -7.09 22.62
CA PHE A 12 -9.29 -6.67 21.75
C PHE A 12 -8.36 -5.58 22.34
N PRO A 13 -8.84 -4.56 23.09
CA PRO A 13 -7.97 -3.51 23.63
C PRO A 13 -7.05 -3.97 24.79
N LEU A 14 -7.41 -5.00 25.56
CA LEU A 14 -6.59 -5.47 26.69
C LEU A 14 -5.34 -6.25 26.24
N ALA A 15 -5.46 -7.04 25.17
CA ALA A 15 -4.33 -7.81 24.63
C ALA A 15 -3.21 -6.90 24.09
N LEU A 16 -3.58 -5.79 23.45
CA LEU A 16 -2.64 -4.78 22.93
C LEU A 16 -2.01 -3.90 24.03
N ALA A 17 -2.70 -3.68 25.14
CA ALA A 17 -2.20 -2.88 26.26
C ALA A 17 -1.09 -3.59 27.07
N SER A 18 -1.06 -4.92 27.06
CA SER A 18 -0.03 -5.72 27.75
C SER A 18 1.37 -5.63 27.12
N LEU A 19 1.47 -5.10 25.90
CA LEU A 19 2.71 -4.88 25.17
C LEU A 19 2.92 -3.37 25.04
N GLY A 20 3.35 -2.67 26.10
CA GLY A 20 3.41 -1.19 26.14
C GLY A 20 4.14 -0.50 24.98
N VAL A 21 5.00 -1.22 24.25
CA VAL A 21 5.73 -0.74 23.06
C VAL A 21 4.94 -0.93 21.75
N LEU A 22 4.09 -1.96 21.65
CA LEU A 22 3.33 -2.28 20.44
C LEU A 22 2.39 -1.15 19.98
N PRO A 23 1.60 -0.48 20.85
CA PRO A 23 0.74 0.62 20.41
C PRO A 23 1.53 1.84 19.95
N HIS A 24 2.75 2.05 20.46
CA HIS A 24 3.66 3.11 20.00
C HIS A 24 4.23 2.78 18.61
N ILE A 25 4.63 1.53 18.37
CA ILE A 25 5.06 1.06 17.05
C ILE A 25 3.91 1.16 16.04
N ILE A 26 2.71 0.71 16.42
CA ILE A 26 1.54 0.76 15.54
C ILE A 26 1.13 2.22 15.30
N SER A 27 1.19 3.09 16.32
CA SER A 27 0.97 4.54 16.15
C SER A 27 2.01 5.12 15.18
N PHE A 28 3.29 4.79 15.35
CA PHE A 28 4.35 5.26 14.46
C PHE A 28 4.14 4.79 13.01
N LEU A 29 3.73 3.54 12.81
CA LEU A 29 3.40 3.01 11.48
C LEU A 29 2.12 3.64 10.90
N ALA A 30 1.20 4.08 11.77
CA ALA A 30 -0.10 4.63 11.38
C ALA A 30 -0.05 6.14 11.09
N THR A 31 0.74 6.91 11.83
CA THR A 31 0.80 8.39 11.77
C THR A 31 2.18 8.94 11.43
N GLY A 32 3.23 8.12 11.45
CA GLY A 32 4.61 8.58 11.42
C GLY A 32 5.10 9.16 12.75
N GLU A 33 4.26 9.12 13.78
CA GLU A 33 4.56 9.66 15.11
C GLU A 33 4.24 8.62 16.18
N GLY A 34 5.06 8.58 17.23
CA GLY A 34 4.86 7.67 18.36
C GLY A 34 3.59 7.95 19.18
N ASN A 35 2.84 9.01 18.88
CA ASN A 35 1.64 9.42 19.61
C ASN A 35 0.49 9.83 18.68
N LEU A 36 -0.73 9.43 19.04
CA LEU A 36 -1.98 9.78 18.36
C LEU A 36 -2.46 11.21 18.66
N SER A 37 -1.83 11.91 19.61
CA SER A 37 -2.20 13.27 20.02
C SER A 37 -2.21 14.24 18.85
N SER A 38 -1.22 14.19 17.96
CA SER A 38 -1.12 15.09 16.82
C SER A 38 -2.25 14.88 15.82
N PHE A 39 -2.59 13.61 15.54
CA PHE A 39 -3.73 13.27 14.70
C PHE A 39 -5.04 13.72 15.34
N ARG A 40 -5.21 13.50 16.65
CA ARG A 40 -6.38 13.97 17.40
C ARG A 40 -6.52 15.49 17.30
N THR A 41 -5.46 16.24 17.53
CA THR A 41 -5.47 17.71 17.42
C THR A 41 -5.82 18.14 15.99
N GLU A 42 -5.24 17.49 14.98
CA GLU A 42 -5.51 17.80 13.57
C GLU A 42 -6.99 17.62 13.21
N ILE A 43 -7.60 16.47 13.55
CA ILE A 43 -9.01 16.23 13.23
C ILE A 43 -9.99 17.05 14.08
N SER A 44 -9.55 17.55 15.24
CA SER A 44 -10.35 18.42 16.12
C SER A 44 -10.36 19.89 15.68
N THR A 45 -9.54 20.29 14.71
CA THR A 45 -9.60 21.64 14.13
C THR A 45 -10.85 21.84 13.26
N PRO A 46 -11.36 23.08 13.10
CA PRO A 46 -12.38 23.38 12.10
C PRO A 46 -11.92 22.89 10.72
N ASP A 47 -12.75 22.07 10.07
CA ASP A 47 -12.48 21.39 8.80
C ASP A 47 -11.30 20.39 8.79
N GLY A 48 -10.68 20.10 9.94
CA GLY A 48 -9.53 19.22 10.04
C GLY A 48 -9.78 17.82 9.48
N TRP A 49 -10.94 17.25 9.81
CA TRP A 49 -11.42 15.99 9.26
C TRP A 49 -11.53 16.01 7.72
N GLU A 50 -12.16 17.04 7.16
CA GLU A 50 -12.36 17.17 5.72
C GLU A 50 -11.02 17.34 4.99
N ARG A 51 -10.09 18.14 5.54
CA ARG A 51 -8.75 18.33 4.99
C ARG A 51 -7.92 17.05 5.03
N PHE A 52 -7.99 16.28 6.13
CA PHE A 52 -7.34 14.97 6.22
C PHE A 52 -7.88 14.00 5.16
N HIS A 53 -9.20 13.88 5.07
CA HIS A 53 -9.84 13.01 4.09
C HIS A 53 -9.60 13.44 2.64
N SER A 54 -9.58 14.75 2.36
CA SER A 54 -9.28 15.29 1.05
C SER A 54 -7.85 14.92 0.62
N ARG A 55 -6.86 15.07 1.52
CA ARG A 55 -5.48 14.61 1.27
C ARG A 55 -5.42 13.11 1.01
N TYR A 56 -6.05 12.31 1.87
CA TYR A 56 -6.10 10.85 1.68
C TYR A 56 -6.68 10.48 0.31
N ARG A 57 -7.85 11.04 -0.05
CA ARG A 57 -8.50 10.82 -1.34
C ARG A 57 -7.67 11.30 -2.52
N ALA A 58 -6.85 12.34 -2.37
CA ALA A 58 -5.94 12.78 -3.43
C ALA A 58 -4.77 11.80 -3.64
N THR A 59 -4.30 11.12 -2.58
CA THR A 59 -3.20 10.13 -2.66
C THR A 59 -3.66 8.73 -3.08
N LEU A 60 -4.96 8.43 -2.97
CA LEU A 60 -5.49 7.10 -3.28
C LEU A 60 -5.39 6.75 -4.78
N PRO A 61 -5.84 7.60 -5.74
CA PRO A 61 -5.75 7.29 -7.17
C PRO A 61 -4.34 6.95 -7.68
N PRO A 62 -3.27 7.71 -7.36
CA PRO A 62 -1.92 7.34 -7.83
C PRO A 62 -1.46 6.00 -7.24
N THR A 63 -1.83 5.69 -5.99
CA THR A 63 -1.52 4.41 -5.36
C THR A 63 -2.29 3.26 -6.03
N MET A 64 -3.57 3.44 -6.31
CA MET A 64 -4.39 2.47 -7.05
C MET A 64 -3.81 2.21 -8.45
N ALA A 65 -3.40 3.27 -9.15
CA ALA A 65 -2.77 3.15 -10.46
C ALA A 65 -1.46 2.37 -10.40
N ALA A 66 -0.58 2.70 -9.45
CA ALA A 66 0.68 1.98 -9.23
C ALA A 66 0.44 0.50 -8.87
N GLN A 67 -0.56 0.21 -8.04
CA GLN A 67 -0.91 -1.15 -7.66
C GLN A 67 -1.54 -1.95 -8.81
N GLY A 68 -2.34 -1.28 -9.66
CA GLY A 68 -2.83 -1.85 -10.91
C GLY A 68 -1.71 -2.17 -11.89
N LEU A 69 -0.65 -1.36 -11.95
CA LEU A 69 0.55 -1.67 -12.75
C LEU A 69 1.27 -2.91 -12.23
N VAL A 70 1.48 -3.03 -10.91
CA VAL A 70 2.07 -4.24 -10.32
C VAL A 70 1.22 -5.46 -10.68
N LEU A 71 -0.11 -5.37 -10.53
CA LEU A 71 -1.03 -6.44 -10.88
C LEU A 71 -0.89 -6.86 -12.36
N SER A 72 -1.02 -5.92 -13.29
CA SER A 72 -0.91 -6.19 -14.73
C SER A 72 0.44 -6.80 -15.09
N THR A 73 1.52 -6.28 -14.49
CA THR A 73 2.88 -6.81 -14.69
C THR A 73 2.95 -8.27 -14.24
N THR A 74 2.53 -8.57 -13.01
CA THR A 74 2.53 -9.95 -12.49
C THR A 74 1.69 -10.88 -13.35
N VAL A 75 0.52 -10.44 -13.83
CA VAL A 75 -0.32 -11.23 -14.75
C VAL A 75 0.43 -11.58 -16.02
N VAL A 76 1.05 -10.59 -16.69
CA VAL A 76 1.83 -10.85 -17.92
C VAL A 76 2.88 -11.92 -17.66
N PHE A 77 3.69 -11.79 -16.60
CA PHE A 77 4.77 -12.76 -16.32
C PHE A 77 4.28 -14.14 -15.85
N LEU A 78 3.08 -14.22 -15.24
CA LEU A 78 2.49 -15.49 -14.81
C LEU A 78 1.71 -16.21 -15.92
N THR A 79 1.22 -15.49 -16.94
CA THR A 79 0.28 -16.05 -17.93
C THR A 79 0.83 -16.16 -19.34
N THR A 80 1.87 -15.39 -19.69
CA THR A 80 2.48 -15.46 -21.02
C THR A 80 3.59 -16.50 -21.05
N SER A 81 3.67 -17.27 -22.14
CA SER A 81 4.81 -18.17 -22.39
C SER A 81 6.07 -17.32 -22.49
N THR A 82 6.98 -17.46 -21.52
CA THR A 82 8.27 -16.73 -21.40
C THR A 82 8.28 -15.39 -22.15
N PRO A 83 7.65 -14.33 -21.60
CA PRO A 83 7.60 -13.02 -22.26
C PRO A 83 8.99 -12.47 -22.57
N VAL A 84 10.01 -13.03 -21.89
CA VAL A 84 11.41 -12.86 -22.19
C VAL A 84 12.05 -14.25 -22.30
N PRO A 85 12.56 -14.65 -23.47
CA PRO A 85 13.00 -16.03 -23.75
C PRO A 85 14.22 -16.47 -22.94
N PHE A 86 15.05 -15.51 -22.49
CA PHE A 86 16.23 -15.81 -21.65
C PHE A 86 15.94 -15.88 -20.15
N VAL A 87 14.68 -15.72 -19.74
CA VAL A 87 14.29 -15.73 -18.31
C VAL A 87 13.38 -16.90 -18.01
N SER A 88 13.79 -17.77 -17.08
CA SER A 88 12.96 -18.87 -16.58
C SER A 88 12.01 -18.39 -15.49
N TYR A 89 10.78 -18.07 -15.88
CA TYR A 89 9.69 -17.70 -14.96
C TYR A 89 8.99 -18.93 -14.33
N THR A 90 9.38 -20.13 -14.75
CA THR A 90 8.86 -21.41 -14.23
C THR A 90 9.60 -21.91 -13.00
N ASP A 91 10.69 -21.24 -12.58
CA ASP A 91 11.32 -21.52 -11.28
C ASP A 91 10.28 -21.30 -10.16
N PRO A 92 10.02 -22.31 -9.31
CA PRO A 92 9.06 -22.21 -8.22
C PRO A 92 9.24 -20.98 -7.32
N LYS A 93 10.47 -20.49 -7.14
CA LYS A 93 10.78 -19.30 -6.32
C LYS A 93 10.33 -18.01 -7.01
N VAL A 94 10.58 -17.90 -8.31
CA VAL A 94 10.18 -16.75 -9.14
C VAL A 94 8.66 -16.71 -9.26
N TYR A 95 8.06 -17.86 -9.60
CA TYR A 95 6.61 -18.02 -9.70
C TYR A 95 5.92 -17.70 -8.37
N GLY A 96 6.45 -18.20 -7.25
CA GLY A 96 5.95 -17.90 -5.91
C GLY A 96 5.98 -16.42 -5.59
N ALA A 97 7.11 -15.74 -5.83
CA ALA A 97 7.25 -14.30 -5.60
C ALA A 97 6.26 -13.48 -6.45
N LEU A 98 6.12 -13.80 -7.75
CA LEU A 98 5.17 -13.13 -8.63
C LEU A 98 3.71 -13.39 -8.23
N SER A 99 3.39 -14.61 -7.76
CA SER A 99 2.06 -14.96 -7.27
C SER A 99 1.68 -14.22 -5.99
N PHE A 100 2.62 -14.06 -5.06
CA PHE A 100 2.42 -13.24 -3.86
C PHE A 100 2.21 -11.77 -4.23
N ALA A 101 3.01 -11.22 -5.16
CA ALA A 101 2.83 -9.88 -5.66
C ALA A 101 1.43 -9.68 -6.26
N PHE A 102 0.97 -10.62 -7.11
CA PHE A 102 -0.37 -10.61 -7.70
C PHE A 102 -1.47 -10.61 -6.63
N ALA A 103 -1.44 -11.58 -5.70
CA ALA A 103 -2.47 -11.72 -4.67
C ALA A 103 -2.55 -10.48 -3.76
N LEU A 104 -1.41 -9.92 -3.37
CA LEU A 104 -1.34 -8.71 -2.56
C LEU A 104 -1.82 -7.48 -3.34
N SER A 105 -1.45 -7.33 -4.62
CA SER A 105 -1.95 -6.24 -5.46
C SER A 105 -3.48 -6.30 -5.61
N LEU A 106 -4.03 -7.49 -5.84
CA LEU A 106 -5.48 -7.69 -5.93
C LEU A 106 -6.19 -7.35 -4.61
N ALA A 107 -5.69 -7.89 -3.49
CA ALA A 107 -6.25 -7.63 -2.16
C ALA A 107 -6.20 -6.14 -1.81
N GLY A 108 -5.10 -5.46 -2.10
CA GLY A 108 -4.95 -4.03 -1.83
C GLY A 108 -5.89 -3.18 -2.67
N LEU A 109 -6.09 -3.50 -3.96
CA LEU A 109 -7.08 -2.82 -4.80
C LEU A 109 -8.50 -2.98 -4.25
N VAL A 110 -8.91 -4.21 -3.91
CA VAL A 110 -10.25 -4.48 -3.32
C VAL A 110 -10.45 -3.66 -2.05
N PHE A 111 -9.44 -3.60 -1.19
CA PHE A 111 -9.50 -2.82 0.04
C PHE A 111 -9.61 -1.32 -0.24
N GLN A 112 -8.80 -0.78 -1.17
CA GLN A 112 -8.84 0.63 -1.58
C GLN A 112 -10.21 1.02 -2.14
N PHE A 113 -10.81 0.19 -3.00
CA PHE A 113 -12.16 0.40 -3.52
C PHE A 113 -13.22 0.42 -2.41
N THR A 114 -13.16 -0.55 -1.50
CA THR A 114 -14.11 -0.66 -0.39
C THR A 114 -13.99 0.55 0.53
N PHE A 115 -12.77 0.97 0.86
CA PHE A 115 -12.53 2.11 1.73
C PHE A 115 -12.87 3.44 1.05
N PHE A 116 -12.62 3.59 -0.25
CA PHE A 116 -13.05 4.75 -1.03
C PHE A 116 -14.58 4.91 -0.97
N ALA A 117 -15.32 3.82 -1.19
CA ALA A 117 -16.78 3.80 -1.12
C ALA A 117 -17.31 4.14 0.29
N MET A 118 -16.64 3.66 1.35
CA MET A 118 -17.02 3.97 2.74
C MET A 118 -16.66 5.41 3.15
N SER A 119 -15.56 5.96 2.63
CA SER A 119 -15.07 7.30 2.98
C SER A 119 -16.02 8.41 2.55
N GLY A 120 -16.95 8.15 1.61
CA GLY A 120 -18.00 9.07 1.17
C GLY A 120 -19.13 9.29 2.18
N ARG A 121 -19.20 8.49 3.26
CA ARG A 121 -20.31 8.54 4.21
C ARG A 121 -20.03 9.53 5.36
N PRO A 122 -20.93 10.50 5.62
CA PRO A 122 -20.78 11.46 6.72
C PRO A 122 -20.81 10.82 8.13
N ALA A 123 -21.22 9.55 8.25
CA ALA A 123 -21.40 8.85 9.52
C ALA A 123 -20.10 8.62 10.33
N ILE A 124 -18.91 8.78 9.74
CA ILE A 124 -17.64 8.64 10.47
C ILE A 124 -17.31 9.92 11.27
N ARG A 125 -17.97 11.04 10.95
CA ARG A 125 -17.50 12.41 11.25
C ARG A 125 -17.51 12.81 12.74
N GLU A 126 -18.40 12.32 13.61
CA GLU A 126 -18.68 13.13 14.82
C GLU A 126 -18.75 12.50 16.22
N THR A 127 -18.87 11.17 16.44
CA THR A 127 -19.08 10.70 17.84
C THR A 127 -18.26 9.49 18.27
N GLY A 128 -17.73 8.68 17.35
CA GLY A 128 -17.09 7.40 17.70
C GLY A 128 -15.56 7.43 17.88
N LEU A 129 -14.86 8.32 17.17
CA LEU A 129 -13.40 8.26 16.98
C LEU A 129 -12.60 9.03 18.04
N THR A 130 -13.14 10.13 18.55
CA THR A 130 -12.51 10.98 19.58
C THR A 130 -12.61 10.38 20.98
N GLY A 131 -13.63 9.53 21.24
CA GLY A 131 -13.87 8.90 22.53
C GLY A 131 -12.96 7.72 22.88
N SER A 132 -12.23 7.15 21.91
CA SER A 132 -11.37 5.98 22.17
C SER A 132 -10.11 5.99 21.31
N GLN A 133 -8.94 5.91 21.95
CA GLN A 133 -7.65 5.76 21.28
C GLN A 133 -7.60 4.49 20.42
N ALA A 134 -8.22 3.39 20.88
CA ALA A 134 -8.25 2.12 20.14
C ALA A 134 -9.02 2.24 18.81
N LYS A 135 -10.15 2.96 18.82
CA LYS A 135 -10.94 3.22 17.58
C LYS A 135 -10.16 4.10 16.61
N MET A 136 -9.46 5.11 17.11
CA MET A 136 -8.59 5.98 16.32
C MET A 136 -7.42 5.23 15.70
N LEU A 137 -6.76 4.37 16.47
CA LEU A 137 -5.66 3.52 15.98
C LEU A 137 -6.17 2.54 14.91
N THR A 138 -7.29 1.86 15.17
CA THR A 138 -7.89 0.90 14.22
C THR A 138 -8.25 1.58 12.90
N TYR A 139 -8.84 2.76 12.98
CA TYR A 139 -9.19 3.56 11.81
C TYR A 139 -7.96 3.92 10.98
N LEU A 140 -6.90 4.40 11.62
CA LEU A 140 -5.66 4.74 10.93
C LEU A 140 -4.98 3.51 10.35
N VAL A 141 -4.94 2.39 11.07
CA VAL A 141 -4.40 1.12 10.57
C VAL A 141 -5.14 0.67 9.32
N CYS A 142 -6.48 0.70 9.33
CA CYS A 142 -7.28 0.39 8.15
C CYS A 142 -6.96 1.35 6.99
N LEU A 143 -6.79 2.64 7.28
CA LEU A 143 -6.46 3.66 6.27
C LEU A 143 -5.04 3.47 5.69
N ARG A 144 -4.10 2.92 6.47
CA ARG A 144 -2.71 2.64 6.03
C ARG A 144 -2.51 1.28 5.37
N LEU A 145 -3.36 0.31 5.69
CA LEU A 145 -3.25 -1.07 5.21
C LEU A 145 -3.06 -1.16 3.69
N PRO A 146 -3.77 -0.39 2.84
CA PRO A 146 -3.52 -0.34 1.41
C PRO A 146 -2.07 -0.10 0.99
N TYR A 147 -1.41 0.86 1.62
CA TYR A 147 -0.04 1.24 1.27
C TYR A 147 0.96 0.18 1.76
N ILE A 148 0.70 -0.42 2.92
CA ILE A 148 1.51 -1.52 3.43
C ILE A 148 1.40 -2.73 2.50
N VAL A 149 0.18 -3.09 2.09
CA VAL A 149 -0.06 -4.18 1.13
C VAL A 149 0.58 -3.88 -0.23
N PHE A 150 0.50 -2.63 -0.69
CA PHE A 150 1.19 -2.18 -1.90
C PHE A 150 2.72 -2.35 -1.78
N LEU A 151 3.32 -1.92 -0.67
CA LEU A 151 4.76 -2.07 -0.43
C LEU A 151 5.20 -3.52 -0.48
N PHE A 152 4.46 -4.43 0.17
CA PHE A 152 4.76 -5.85 0.10
C PHE A 152 4.59 -6.39 -1.32
N SER A 153 3.55 -5.99 -2.05
CA SER A 153 3.38 -6.40 -3.45
C SER A 153 4.57 -5.98 -4.32
N LEU A 154 5.11 -4.78 -4.10
CA LEU A 154 6.29 -4.27 -4.80
C LEU A 154 7.56 -5.04 -4.41
N LEU A 155 7.73 -5.35 -3.12
CA LEU A 155 8.85 -6.16 -2.62
C LEU A 155 8.86 -7.55 -3.28
N PHE A 156 7.70 -8.19 -3.38
CA PHE A 156 7.58 -9.50 -4.01
C PHE A 156 7.79 -9.44 -5.52
N LEU A 157 7.26 -8.41 -6.20
CA LEU A 157 7.48 -8.21 -7.63
C LEU A 157 8.97 -8.06 -7.93
N THR A 158 9.66 -7.22 -7.16
CA THR A 158 11.09 -6.93 -7.34
C THR A 158 11.96 -8.11 -6.96
N THR A 159 11.58 -8.89 -5.94
CA THR A 159 12.21 -10.18 -5.62
C THR A 159 12.06 -11.15 -6.79
N GLY A 160 10.87 -11.26 -7.39
CA GLY A 160 10.64 -12.08 -8.58
C GLY A 160 11.57 -11.69 -9.73
N PHE A 161 11.74 -10.39 -9.99
CA PHE A 161 12.69 -9.92 -11.00
C PHE A 161 14.15 -10.17 -10.64
N LEU A 162 14.60 -9.90 -9.41
CA LEU A 162 15.99 -10.14 -9.00
C LEU A 162 16.39 -11.61 -9.09
N LEU A 163 15.45 -12.53 -8.82
CA LEU A 163 15.70 -13.96 -8.91
C LEU A 163 15.76 -14.47 -10.34
N SER A 164 15.16 -13.75 -11.29
CA SER A 164 14.98 -14.22 -12.66
C SER A 164 15.83 -13.44 -13.68
N TRP A 165 16.30 -12.24 -13.35
CA TRP A 165 16.94 -11.33 -14.32
C TRP A 165 18.47 -11.22 -14.18
N PRO A 166 19.19 -10.98 -15.30
CA PRO A 166 20.61 -10.65 -15.27
C PRO A 166 20.90 -9.38 -14.48
N ARG A 167 22.09 -9.33 -13.84
CA ARG A 167 22.55 -8.19 -13.03
C ARG A 167 22.53 -6.84 -13.77
N THR A 168 22.55 -6.84 -15.10
CA THR A 168 22.48 -5.66 -15.95
C THR A 168 21.19 -4.84 -15.74
N PHE A 169 20.10 -5.46 -15.29
CA PHE A 169 18.82 -4.80 -15.04
C PHE A 169 18.58 -4.42 -13.57
N THR A 170 19.57 -4.62 -12.69
CA THR A 170 19.46 -4.33 -11.25
C THR A 170 19.14 -2.86 -10.98
N TYR A 171 19.67 -1.93 -11.78
CA TYR A 171 19.40 -0.49 -11.64
C TYR A 171 17.95 -0.15 -11.92
N LEU A 172 17.31 -0.82 -12.88
CA LEU A 172 15.90 -0.63 -13.19
C LEU A 172 15.02 -1.14 -12.05
N ILE A 173 15.33 -2.33 -11.52
CA ILE A 173 14.61 -2.92 -10.38
C ILE A 173 14.76 -2.05 -9.12
N ALA A 174 15.96 -1.54 -8.85
CA ALA A 174 16.23 -0.61 -7.76
C ALA A 174 15.45 0.71 -7.92
N PHE A 175 15.30 1.20 -9.14
CA PHE A 175 14.54 2.41 -9.41
C PHE A 175 13.02 2.21 -9.24
N VAL A 176 12.48 1.05 -9.66
CA VAL A 176 11.08 0.67 -9.40
C VAL A 176 10.81 0.58 -7.90
N LEU A 177 11.72 -0.01 -7.13
CA LEU A 177 11.68 -0.01 -5.66
C LEU A 177 11.70 1.41 -5.10
N PHE A 178 12.59 2.27 -5.59
CA PHE A 178 12.70 3.65 -5.13
C PHE A 178 11.42 4.46 -5.37
N CYS A 179 10.83 4.36 -6.56
CA CYS A 179 9.57 5.04 -6.88
C CYS A 179 8.40 4.51 -6.03
N GLY A 180 8.24 3.19 -5.92
CA GLY A 180 7.13 2.62 -5.16
C GLY A 180 7.26 2.78 -3.64
N THR A 181 8.49 2.75 -3.10
CA THR A 181 8.74 3.12 -1.69
C THR A 181 8.47 4.60 -1.45
N GLY A 182 8.81 5.49 -2.39
CA GLY A 182 8.45 6.91 -2.31
C GLY A 182 6.94 7.17 -2.30
N ILE A 183 6.17 6.45 -3.13
CA ILE A 183 4.69 6.52 -3.14
C ILE A 183 4.12 6.03 -1.81
N THR A 184 4.63 4.89 -1.31
CA THR A 184 4.22 4.30 -0.03
C THR A 184 4.52 5.26 1.13
N PHE A 185 5.73 5.82 1.15
CA PHE A 185 6.17 6.75 2.19
C PHE A 185 5.31 8.01 2.18
N HIS A 186 5.01 8.58 1.00
CA HIS A 186 4.05 9.69 0.94
C HIS A 186 2.67 9.28 1.49
N GLY A 187 2.14 8.17 1.01
CA GLY A 187 0.85 7.64 1.43
C GLY A 187 0.74 7.33 2.92
N ILE A 188 1.82 6.90 3.59
CA ILE A 188 1.87 6.65 5.03
C ILE A 188 2.02 7.95 5.83
N PHE A 189 2.87 8.86 5.38
CA PHE A 189 3.21 10.03 6.19
C PHE A 189 2.28 11.23 5.96
N LEU A 190 1.49 11.29 4.86
CA LEU A 190 0.46 12.30 4.48
C LEU A 190 0.79 13.79 4.71
N ARG A 191 2.01 14.12 5.15
CA ARG A 191 2.52 15.45 5.47
C ARG A 191 3.19 16.11 4.28
N PHE A 192 3.55 15.33 3.26
CA PHE A 192 4.24 15.83 2.08
C PHE A 192 3.24 16.31 1.03
N ASN A 193 3.67 17.30 0.24
CA ASN A 193 2.87 17.89 -0.82
C ASN A 193 2.41 16.81 -1.84
N ASN A 194 1.13 16.77 -2.20
CA ASN A 194 0.53 15.72 -3.05
C ASN A 194 1.26 15.53 -4.40
N TRP A 195 1.91 16.59 -4.89
CA TRP A 195 2.73 16.57 -6.11
C TRP A 195 3.85 15.52 -6.08
N PHE A 196 4.45 15.22 -4.92
CA PHE A 196 5.53 14.23 -4.84
C PHE A 196 5.04 12.81 -5.18
N ALA A 197 3.87 12.40 -4.67
CA ALA A 197 3.31 11.08 -4.99
C ALA A 197 2.92 10.97 -6.47
N VAL A 198 2.39 12.05 -7.04
CA VAL A 198 2.05 12.12 -8.47
C VAL A 198 3.31 11.98 -9.32
N ILE A 199 4.37 12.74 -9.01
CA ILE A 199 5.65 12.69 -9.72
C ILE A 199 6.25 11.28 -9.64
N MET A 200 6.30 10.67 -8.45
CA MET A 200 6.84 9.31 -8.27
C MET A 200 6.00 8.26 -9.02
N SER A 201 4.68 8.44 -9.09
CA SER A 201 3.80 7.55 -9.86
C SER A 201 4.01 7.71 -11.37
N VAL A 202 4.19 8.93 -11.86
CA VAL A 202 4.53 9.20 -13.26
C VAL A 202 5.87 8.57 -13.62
N PHE A 203 6.90 8.72 -12.78
CA PHE A 203 8.19 8.07 -12.99
C PHE A 203 8.08 6.54 -12.99
N LEU A 204 7.31 5.96 -12.07
CA LEU A 204 7.05 4.52 -12.05
C LEU A 204 6.41 4.06 -13.36
N VAL A 205 5.37 4.75 -13.83
CA VAL A 205 4.66 4.43 -15.09
C VAL A 205 5.60 4.53 -16.29
N LEU A 206 6.32 5.65 -16.43
CA LEU A 206 7.21 5.89 -17.55
C LEU A 206 8.32 4.85 -17.63
N MET A 207 8.88 4.43 -16.49
CA MET A 207 9.93 3.43 -16.45
C MET A 207 9.42 2.04 -16.77
N LEU A 208 8.24 1.68 -16.28
CA LEU A 208 7.62 0.39 -16.56
C LEU A 208 7.18 0.31 -18.04
N PHE A 209 6.74 1.43 -18.62
CA PHE A 209 6.46 1.55 -20.05
C PHE A 209 7.73 1.47 -20.90
N ALA A 210 8.77 2.22 -20.56
CA ALA A 210 10.07 2.16 -21.24
C ALA A 210 10.65 0.75 -21.19
N TYR A 211 10.46 0.05 -20.06
CA TYR A 211 10.86 -1.33 -19.88
C TYR A 211 10.09 -2.30 -20.80
N LEU A 212 8.75 -2.21 -20.83
CA LEU A 212 7.95 -3.04 -21.74
C LEU A 212 8.32 -2.78 -23.20
N LEU A 213 8.63 -1.53 -23.55
CA LEU A 213 9.08 -1.15 -24.88
C LEU A 213 10.46 -1.78 -25.20
N VAL A 214 11.43 -1.71 -24.29
CA VAL A 214 12.74 -2.36 -24.47
C VAL A 214 12.57 -3.87 -24.63
N VAL A 215 11.76 -4.52 -23.80
CA VAL A 215 11.47 -5.96 -23.90
C VAL A 215 10.83 -6.30 -25.25
N SER A 216 9.89 -5.49 -25.74
CA SER A 216 9.24 -5.70 -27.04
C SER A 216 10.16 -5.51 -28.25
N LEU A 217 11.28 -4.80 -28.08
CA LEU A 217 12.27 -4.54 -29.13
C LEU A 217 13.39 -5.58 -29.18
N VAL A 218 13.53 -6.44 -28.16
CA VAL A 218 14.48 -7.55 -28.22
C VAL A 218 13.91 -8.61 -29.17
N PRO A 219 14.59 -8.94 -30.28
CA PRO A 219 14.11 -9.97 -31.20
C PRO A 219 13.98 -11.29 -30.45
N LEU A 220 12.78 -11.87 -30.52
CA LEU A 220 12.51 -13.23 -30.08
C LEU A 220 13.19 -14.17 -31.08
N ASP A 221 14.46 -14.50 -30.85
CA ASP A 221 15.10 -15.60 -31.56
C ASP A 221 14.45 -16.90 -31.09
N TRP A 222 13.46 -17.37 -31.85
CA TRP A 222 12.83 -18.67 -31.71
C TRP A 222 13.73 -19.72 -32.39
N SER A 223 14.81 -20.12 -31.73
CA SER A 223 15.60 -21.30 -32.12
C SER A 223 15.19 -22.52 -31.31
#